data_AF-A0AB40CKG8-F1
#
_entry.id   AF-A0AB40CKG8-F1
#
_cell.length_a   1.000
_cell.length_b   1.000
_cell.length_c   1.000
_cell.angle_alpha   90.00
_cell.angle_beta   90.00
_cell.angle_gamma   90.00
#
_symmetry.space_group_name_H-M   'P 1'
#
loop_
_entity.id
_entity.type
_entity.pdbx_description
1 polymer ?
#
loop_
_entity_poly.entity_id
_entity_poly.type
_entity_poly.pdbx_seq_one_letter_code
_entity_poly.pdbx_strand_id
1 'polypeptide(L)'
;MIFLPMPTVTLTNPVAQILDDGNLVIRVANSSEFAWQSFDYRTDTHLSGMKLGWDLRTGLNRNLTSWLSYDDPSPGRYVLSMDHEGIPQLILWSGLAKMWRSGPWNGTTFSNVGESPSDFCANFVSNKDEVY
;
A
#
# COMPACT_ATOMS: atom_id res chain seq x y z
N MET A 1 -16.11 4.02 -4.85
CA MET A 1 -15.30 3.40 -3.79
C MET A 1 -16.03 3.65 -2.48
N ILE A 2 -16.54 2.60 -1.85
CA ILE A 2 -17.28 2.69 -0.57
C ILE A 2 -16.24 2.45 0.51
N PHE A 3 -15.95 3.45 1.35
CA PHE A 3 -15.16 3.23 2.56
C PHE A 3 -16.02 2.41 3.50
N LEU A 4 -15.66 1.15 3.77
CA LEU A 4 -16.25 0.43 4.89
C LEU A 4 -15.87 1.20 6.16
N PRO A 5 -16.82 1.43 7.09
CA PRO A 5 -16.51 2.13 8.33
C PRO A 5 -15.48 1.33 9.11
N MET A 6 -14.31 1.94 9.34
CA MET A 6 -13.33 1.41 10.27
C MET A 6 -13.94 1.32 11.67
N PRO A 7 -13.57 0.30 12.48
CA PRO A 7 -13.99 0.23 13.86
C PRO A 7 -13.66 1.54 14.59
N THR A 8 -14.65 2.12 15.27
CA THR A 8 -14.47 3.36 16.02
C THR A 8 -13.64 3.08 17.26
N VAL A 9 -12.38 3.53 17.26
CA VAL A 9 -11.48 3.42 18.42
C VAL A 9 -11.56 4.72 19.21
N THR A 10 -11.87 4.62 20.51
CA THR A 10 -11.79 5.76 21.43
C THR A 10 -10.38 5.80 22.01
N LEU A 11 -9.65 6.90 21.76
CA LEU A 11 -8.28 7.07 22.23
C LEU A 11 -8.25 8.04 23.42
N THR A 12 -7.55 7.66 24.48
CA THR A 12 -7.22 8.54 25.60
C THR A 12 -5.97 9.35 25.25
N ASN A 13 -6.06 10.67 25.30
CA ASN A 13 -4.95 11.59 24.99
C ASN A 13 -4.24 11.28 23.63
N PRO A 14 -4.96 11.38 22.49
CA PRO A 14 -4.41 11.05 21.19
C PRO A 14 -3.32 12.04 20.77
N VAL A 15 -2.27 11.53 20.14
CA VAL A 15 -1.18 12.30 19.54
C VAL A 15 -1.10 11.96 18.05
N ALA A 16 -0.99 12.98 17.21
CA ALA A 16 -0.62 12.86 15.81
C ALA A 16 0.88 13.11 15.67
N GLN A 17 1.60 12.23 14.99
CA GLN A 17 3.04 12.36 14.77
C GLN A 17 3.40 11.94 13.34
N ILE A 18 4.28 12.71 12.70
CA ILE A 18 5.00 12.28 11.49
C ILE A 18 6.30 11.60 11.94
N LEU A 19 6.50 10.35 11.54
CA LEU A 19 7.73 9.60 11.77
C LEU A 19 8.80 9.96 10.74
N ASP A 20 10.05 9.55 10.99
CA ASP A 20 11.20 9.86 10.11
C ASP A 20 11.08 9.26 8.70
N ASP A 21 10.28 8.19 8.54
CA ASP A 21 9.96 7.58 7.25
C ASP A 21 8.83 8.29 6.49
N GLY A 22 8.25 9.35 7.08
CA GLY A 22 7.13 10.10 6.53
C GLY A 22 5.75 9.53 6.88
N ASN A 23 5.67 8.44 7.64
CA ASN A 23 4.40 7.89 8.07
C ASN A 23 3.76 8.80 9.14
N LEU A 24 2.63 9.42 8.79
CA LEU A 24 1.76 10.09 9.75
C LEU A 24 0.96 9.04 10.52
N VAL A 25 1.11 9.00 11.84
CA VAL A 25 0.44 8.06 12.73
C VAL A 25 -0.41 8.77 13.77
N ILE A 26 -1.50 8.12 14.18
CA ILE A 26 -2.31 8.51 15.34
C ILE A 26 -2.19 7.42 16.39
N ARG A 27 -1.84 7.79 17.62
CA ARG A 27 -1.68 6.85 18.74
C ARG A 27 -2.00 7.48 20.09
N VAL A 28 -2.20 6.64 21.10
CA VAL A 28 -2.27 7.07 22.51
C VAL A 28 -0.90 7.57 22.95
N ALA A 29 -0.87 8.69 23.69
CA ALA A 29 0.37 9.20 24.27
C ALA A 29 1.09 8.09 25.06
N ASN A 30 2.39 7.91 24.79
CA ASN A 30 3.25 6.86 25.38
C ASN A 30 2.90 5.40 24.99
N SER A 31 2.01 5.16 24.02
CA SER A 31 1.82 3.84 23.43
C SER A 31 2.68 3.66 22.18
N SER A 32 3.12 2.43 21.92
CA SER A 32 3.77 2.02 20.67
C SER A 32 2.79 1.56 19.60
N GLU A 33 1.53 1.29 19.95
CA GLU A 33 0.52 0.83 19.01
C GLU A 33 -0.12 1.98 18.26
N PHE A 34 -0.24 1.84 16.94
CA PHE A 34 -0.90 2.81 16.09
C PHE A 34 -2.39 2.48 15.99
N ALA A 35 -3.23 3.48 16.28
CA ALA A 35 -4.66 3.38 16.03
C ALA A 35 -4.98 3.65 14.55
N TRP A 36 -4.14 4.42 13.88
CA TRP A 36 -4.22 4.74 12.46
C TRP A 36 -2.83 5.10 11.91
N GLN A 37 -2.57 4.78 10.65
CA GLN A 37 -1.36 5.16 9.95
C GLN A 37 -1.63 5.52 8.48
N SER A 38 -0.99 6.57 8.00
CA SER A 38 -1.11 7.05 6.62
C SER A 38 -0.64 6.04 5.59
N PHE A 39 0.34 5.20 5.95
CA PHE A 39 0.88 4.18 5.05
C PHE A 39 -0.13 3.08 4.68
N ASP A 40 -1.25 2.98 5.40
CA ASP A 40 -2.37 2.10 5.06
C ASP A 40 -3.35 2.71 4.04
N TYR A 41 -3.32 4.05 3.84
CA TYR A 41 -4.28 4.82 3.05
C TYR A 41 -3.57 5.71 2.04
N ARG A 42 -3.05 5.08 0.98
CA ARG A 42 -2.15 5.74 0.00
C ARG A 42 -2.92 6.46 -1.11
N THR A 43 -2.21 7.40 -1.73
CA THR A 43 -2.58 8.02 -3.01
C THR A 43 -1.86 7.29 -4.15
N ASP A 44 -0.93 7.95 -4.83
CA ASP A 44 -0.27 7.53 -6.05
C ASP A 44 1.21 7.14 -5.87
N THR A 45 1.77 7.37 -4.67
CA THR A 45 3.21 7.29 -4.41
C THR A 45 3.55 6.18 -3.41
N HIS A 46 4.63 5.44 -3.67
CA HIS A 46 5.19 4.44 -2.75
C HIS A 46 6.51 4.93 -2.14
N LEU A 47 6.55 5.04 -0.82
CA LEU A 47 7.72 5.41 -0.03
C LEU A 47 8.40 4.17 0.57
N SER A 48 9.65 4.33 1.01
CA SER A 48 10.34 3.29 1.77
C SER A 48 9.57 2.99 3.06
N GLY A 49 9.49 1.71 3.45
CA GLY A 49 8.72 1.25 4.62
C GLY A 49 7.22 1.00 4.35
N MET A 50 6.69 1.40 3.19
CA MET A 50 5.33 1.06 2.78
C MET A 50 5.20 -0.40 2.33
N LYS A 51 3.96 -0.93 2.39
CA LYS A 51 3.60 -2.31 1.99
C LYS A 51 2.60 -2.34 0.84
N LEU A 52 3.02 -2.57 -0.40
CA LEU A 52 2.13 -2.62 -1.57
C LEU A 52 1.43 -3.97 -1.72
N GLY A 53 0.30 -4.15 -1.03
CA GLY A 53 -0.48 -5.38 -1.12
C GLY A 53 -1.49 -5.54 0.00
N TRP A 54 -1.79 -6.78 0.36
CA TRP A 54 -2.92 -7.15 1.21
C TRP A 54 -2.52 -7.42 2.66
N ASP A 55 -3.29 -6.84 3.57
CA ASP A 55 -3.46 -7.35 4.92
C ASP A 55 -4.58 -8.40 4.88
N LEU A 56 -4.22 -9.69 4.91
CA LEU A 56 -5.20 -10.77 4.81
C LEU A 56 -6.04 -10.91 6.08
N ARG A 57 -5.53 -10.42 7.23
CA ARG A 57 -6.21 -10.48 8.51
C ARG A 57 -7.35 -9.45 8.60
N THR A 58 -7.15 -8.26 8.04
CA THR A 58 -8.15 -7.18 8.05
C THR A 58 -8.91 -7.05 6.73
N GLY A 59 -8.43 -7.68 5.66
CA GLY A 59 -8.97 -7.52 4.30
C GLY A 59 -8.58 -6.20 3.63
N LEU A 60 -7.64 -5.45 4.21
CA LEU A 60 -7.20 -4.17 3.67
C LEU A 60 -6.27 -4.38 2.47
N ASN A 61 -6.71 -3.94 1.29
CA ASN A 61 -5.85 -3.82 0.12
C ASN A 61 -5.16 -2.45 0.09
N ARG A 62 -3.85 -2.43 0.26
CA ARG A 62 -3.03 -1.22 0.17
C ARG A 62 -2.48 -1.10 -1.25
N ASN A 63 -3.21 -0.39 -2.11
CA ASN A 63 -2.87 -0.14 -3.52
C ASN A 63 -2.35 1.29 -3.74
N LEU A 64 -1.93 1.60 -4.97
CA LEU A 64 -1.70 2.98 -5.43
C LEU A 64 -2.76 3.36 -6.46
N THR A 65 -3.32 4.54 -6.33
CA THR A 65 -4.28 5.11 -7.29
C THR A 65 -3.72 6.41 -7.83
N SER A 66 -3.64 6.53 -9.16
CA SER A 66 -3.13 7.75 -9.81
C SER A 66 -3.96 8.96 -9.42
N TRP A 67 -3.39 10.15 -9.54
CA TRP A 67 -4.19 11.38 -9.60
C TRP A 67 -5.07 11.39 -10.85
N LEU A 68 -6.14 12.19 -10.81
CA LEU A 68 -7.05 12.37 -11.93
C LEU A 68 -6.36 13.15 -13.05
N SER A 69 -5.59 14.16 -12.68
CA SER A 69 -4.75 14.95 -13.60
C SER A 69 -3.56 15.57 -12.84
N TYR A 70 -2.67 16.24 -13.56
CA TYR A 70 -1.49 16.88 -12.97
C TYR A 70 -1.84 17.87 -11.84
N ASP A 71 -2.93 18.63 -11.99
CA ASP A 71 -3.37 19.65 -11.02
C ASP A 71 -4.53 19.18 -10.11
N ASP A 72 -5.00 17.94 -10.28
CA ASP A 72 -6.14 17.39 -9.52
C ASP A 72 -5.75 16.07 -8.82
N PRO A 73 -5.47 16.11 -7.50
CA PRO A 73 -5.06 14.95 -6.72
C PRO A 73 -6.20 13.99 -6.38
N SER A 74 -7.41 14.24 -6.87
CA SER A 74 -8.54 13.31 -6.73
C SER A 74 -8.23 11.95 -7.38
N PRO A 75 -8.85 10.84 -6.93
CA PRO A 75 -8.60 9.51 -7.49
C PRO A 75 -8.84 9.45 -8.99
N GLY A 76 -7.80 9.09 -9.73
CA GLY A 76 -7.79 8.92 -11.17
C GLY A 76 -8.15 7.49 -11.62
N ARG A 77 -7.86 7.22 -12.90
CA ARG A 77 -8.30 6.00 -13.58
C ARG A 77 -7.38 4.79 -13.34
N TYR A 78 -6.12 5.03 -13.00
CA TYR A 78 -5.10 3.98 -12.95
C TYR A 78 -4.88 3.51 -11.53
N VAL A 79 -4.85 2.19 -11.33
CA VAL A 79 -4.61 1.58 -10.01
C VAL A 79 -3.53 0.51 -10.14
N LEU A 80 -2.49 0.59 -9.32
CA LEU A 80 -1.50 -0.48 -9.17
C LEU A 80 -1.84 -1.27 -7.90
N SER A 81 -2.16 -2.55 -8.05
CA SER A 81 -2.59 -3.42 -6.93
C SER A 81 -1.93 -4.78 -7.03
N MET A 82 -1.68 -5.38 -5.86
CA MET A 82 -1.30 -6.79 -5.75
C MET A 82 -2.50 -7.67 -6.10
N ASP A 83 -2.33 -8.55 -7.08
CA ASP A 83 -3.21 -9.66 -7.40
C ASP A 83 -2.62 -10.91 -6.75
N HIS A 84 -3.28 -11.42 -5.70
CA HIS A 84 -2.83 -12.59 -4.94
C HIS A 84 -3.69 -13.84 -5.23
N GLU A 85 -4.58 -13.78 -6.21
CA GLU A 85 -5.33 -14.95 -6.69
C GLU A 85 -4.42 -15.81 -7.57
N GLY A 86 -3.76 -16.80 -6.97
CA GLY A 86 -2.77 -17.65 -7.63
C GLY A 86 -1.35 -17.26 -7.25
N ILE A 87 -0.48 -17.04 -8.24
CA ILE A 87 0.89 -16.57 -7.97
C ILE A 87 0.86 -15.04 -7.84
N PRO A 88 1.25 -14.47 -6.67
CA PRO A 88 1.18 -13.04 -6.44
C PRO A 88 1.97 -12.22 -7.47
N GLN A 89 1.36 -11.15 -7.95
CA GLN A 89 1.96 -10.20 -8.89
C GLN A 89 1.25 -8.85 -8.82
N LEU A 90 1.96 -7.77 -9.15
CA LEU A 90 1.36 -6.45 -9.30
C LEU A 90 0.69 -6.33 -10.66
N ILE A 91 -0.52 -5.78 -10.67
CA ILE A 91 -1.29 -5.48 -11.88
C ILE A 91 -1.57 -3.98 -11.92
N LEU A 92 -1.28 -3.36 -13.06
CA LEU A 92 -1.72 -2.02 -13.38
C LEU A 92 -3.06 -2.10 -14.10
N TRP A 93 -4.07 -1.48 -13.52
CA TRP A 93 -5.44 -1.43 -14.02
C TRP A 93 -5.75 -0.07 -14.64
N SER A 94 -6.63 -0.05 -15.64
CA SER A 94 -7.31 1.14 -16.14
C SER A 94 -8.81 0.88 -16.13
N GLY A 95 -9.48 1.26 -15.04
CA GLY A 95 -10.82 0.74 -14.74
C GLY A 95 -10.77 -0.78 -14.59
N LEU A 96 -11.54 -1.51 -15.41
CA LEU A 96 -11.60 -2.99 -15.38
C LEU A 96 -10.55 -3.67 -16.29
N ALA A 97 -9.80 -2.90 -17.09
CA ALA A 97 -8.82 -3.45 -18.01
C ALA A 97 -7.46 -3.63 -17.32
N LYS A 98 -6.88 -4.84 -17.42
CA LYS A 98 -5.48 -5.11 -17.03
C LYS A 98 -4.55 -4.55 -18.12
N MET A 99 -3.78 -3.50 -17.80
CA MET A 99 -2.90 -2.83 -18.75
C MET A 99 -1.48 -3.41 -18.74
N TRP A 100 -0.99 -3.78 -17.56
CA TRP A 100 0.34 -4.33 -17.38
C TRP A 100 0.38 -5.27 -16.17
N ARG A 101 1.34 -6.19 -16.16
CA ARG A 101 1.59 -7.11 -15.05
C ARG A 101 3.09 -7.19 -14.77
N SER A 102 3.45 -7.19 -13.49
CA SER A 102 4.83 -7.34 -13.04
C SER A 102 5.37 -8.75 -13.28
N GLY A 103 4.49 -9.74 -13.45
CA GLY A 103 4.86 -11.14 -13.34
C GLY A 103 5.23 -11.51 -11.89
N PRO A 104 5.59 -12.77 -11.63
CA PRO A 104 5.89 -13.25 -10.30
C PRO A 104 7.21 -12.68 -9.76
N TRP A 105 7.32 -12.67 -8.43
CA TRP A 105 8.58 -12.41 -7.73
C TRP A 105 9.58 -13.55 -7.98
N ASN A 106 10.81 -13.21 -8.38
CA ASN A 106 11.84 -14.20 -8.70
C ASN A 106 12.90 -14.38 -7.58
N GLY A 107 12.71 -13.73 -6.44
CA GLY A 107 13.67 -13.71 -5.32
C GLY A 107 14.36 -12.35 -5.13
N THR A 108 14.45 -11.53 -6.17
CA THR A 108 15.10 -10.21 -6.13
C THR A 108 14.26 -9.07 -6.70
N THR A 109 13.45 -9.35 -7.72
CA THR A 109 12.54 -8.38 -8.34
C THR A 109 11.32 -9.09 -8.92
N PHE A 110 10.31 -8.33 -9.33
CA PHE A 110 9.24 -8.87 -10.16
C PHE A 110 9.70 -8.93 -11.62
N SER A 111 9.35 -10.05 -12.28
CA SER A 111 9.89 -10.45 -13.60
C SER A 111 9.89 -9.38 -14.70
N ASN A 112 8.92 -8.44 -14.69
CA ASN A 112 8.73 -7.42 -15.72
C ASN A 112 8.94 -5.98 -15.22
N VAL A 113 9.41 -5.75 -13.98
CA VAL A 113 9.64 -4.40 -13.42
C VAL A 113 10.90 -3.73 -13.98
N GLY A 114 11.79 -4.50 -14.63
CA GLY A 114 13.08 -4.02 -15.12
C GLY A 114 14.15 -4.00 -14.02
N GLU A 115 15.32 -3.48 -14.36
CA GLU A 115 16.43 -3.35 -13.40
C GLU A 115 16.14 -2.21 -12.42
N SER A 116 16.23 -2.51 -11.13
CA SER A 116 16.17 -1.50 -10.08
C SER A 116 17.57 -0.93 -9.81
N PRO A 117 17.68 0.34 -9.36
CA PRO A 117 18.96 0.90 -8.91
C PRO A 117 19.63 0.02 -7.84
N SER A 118 20.97 0.03 -7.76
CA SER A 118 21.74 -0.79 -6.80
C SER A 118 21.33 -0.59 -5.35
N ASP A 119 20.86 0.61 -5.01
CA ASP A 119 20.53 1.01 -3.65
C ASP A 119 19.05 0.75 -3.32
N PHE A 120 18.29 0.19 -4.26
CA PHE A 120 16.89 -0.16 -4.09
C PHE A 120 16.76 -1.61 -3.62
N CYS A 121 16.41 -1.78 -2.35
CA CYS A 121 16.08 -3.09 -1.78
C CYS A 121 14.57 -3.29 -1.75
N ALA A 122 14.06 -4.15 -2.62
CA ALA A 122 12.68 -4.65 -2.54
C ALA A 122 12.64 -5.96 -1.77
N ASN A 123 11.65 -6.09 -0.89
CA ASN A 123 11.30 -7.35 -0.25
C ASN A 123 9.88 -7.71 -0.64
N PHE A 124 9.67 -8.98 -0.95
CA PHE A 124 8.35 -9.55 -1.16
C PHE A 124 8.02 -10.51 -0.03
N VAL A 125 6.84 -10.33 0.56
CA VAL A 125 6.33 -11.17 1.64
C VAL A 125 5.03 -11.80 1.19
N SER A 126 4.92 -13.12 1.34
CA SER A 126 3.69 -13.86 1.09
C SER A 126 3.52 -14.94 2.14
N ASN A 127 2.61 -14.71 3.08
CA ASN A 127 2.29 -15.65 4.15
C ASN A 127 0.78 -15.61 4.47
N LYS A 128 0.37 -16.28 5.56
CA LYS A 128 -1.05 -16.38 5.95
C LYS A 128 -1.69 -15.06 6.39
N ASP A 129 -0.89 -14.07 6.78
CA ASP A 129 -1.35 -12.81 7.35
C ASP A 129 -1.26 -11.65 6.34
N GLU A 130 -0.32 -11.71 5.38
CA GLU A 130 -0.06 -10.63 4.44
C GLU A 130 0.61 -11.08 3.13
N VAL A 131 0.34 -10.32 2.06
CA VAL A 131 0.97 -10.48 0.73
C VAL A 131 1.30 -9.09 0.16
N TYR A 132 2.58 -8.69 0.07
CA TYR A 132 3.02 -7.40 -0.46
C TYR A 132 4.44 -7.44 -1.04
#